data_AF-A0A662MUD0-F1
#
_entry.id   AF-A0A662MUD0-F1
#
_cell.length_a   1.000
_cell.length_b   1.000
_cell.length_c   1.000
_cell.angle_alpha   90.00
_cell.angle_beta   90.00
_cell.angle_gamma   90.00
#
_symmetry.space_group_name_H-M   'P 1'
#
loop_
_entity.id
_entity.type
_entity.pdbx_description
1 polymer ?
#
loop_
_entity_poly.entity_id
_entity_poly.type
_entity_poly.pdbx_seq_one_letter_code
_entity_poly.pdbx_strand_id
1 'polypeptide(L)'
;MDYKEFFSQFRYVSKSRGIGGRIKVFPEDFIVEEVISKSVFKKQNCLIYRLIKRNWDTMVVIKEIAKRAEISYRDIGFAGTKDRHGITTQYISICGGNLKELKEKIDRVEISDVKLEFVGYGKKLKLGSLWGNRFKILVREVDISVEEALKRTR
;
A
#
# COMPACT_ATOMS: atom_id res chain seq x y z
N MET A 1 -23.06 -13.27 -6.99
CA MET A 1 -23.52 -11.89 -7.23
C MET A 1 -22.76 -11.38 -8.44
N ASP A 2 -23.45 -11.10 -9.54
CA ASP A 2 -22.79 -10.50 -10.71
C ASP A 2 -22.53 -9.03 -10.40
N TYR A 3 -21.25 -8.69 -10.20
CA TYR A 3 -20.86 -7.30 -9.93
C TYR A 3 -21.23 -6.37 -11.08
N LYS A 4 -21.29 -6.85 -12.34
CA LYS A 4 -21.68 -6.02 -13.48
C LYS A 4 -23.14 -5.60 -13.37
N GLU A 5 -24.02 -6.53 -13.02
CA GLU A 5 -25.44 -6.26 -12.83
C GLU A 5 -25.64 -5.28 -11.65
N PHE A 6 -24.96 -5.50 -10.53
CA PHE A 6 -25.03 -4.60 -9.38
C PHE A 6 -24.56 -3.17 -9.70
N PHE A 7 -23.48 -3.02 -10.46
CA PHE A 7 -22.97 -1.69 -10.79
C PHE A 7 -23.74 -1.00 -11.92
N SER A 8 -24.50 -1.75 -12.73
CA SER A 8 -25.29 -1.19 -13.85
C SER A 8 -26.41 -0.25 -13.40
N GLN A 9 -26.86 -0.34 -12.15
CA GLN A 9 -27.88 0.55 -11.59
C GLN A 9 -27.37 1.97 -11.31
N PHE A 10 -26.05 2.16 -11.22
CA PHE A 10 -25.45 3.48 -10.95
C PHE A 10 -25.26 4.27 -12.24
N ARG A 11 -25.34 5.60 -12.13
CA ARG A 11 -25.07 6.52 -13.24
C ARG A 11 -23.68 7.13 -13.10
N TYR A 12 -22.99 7.28 -14.23
CA TYR A 12 -21.75 8.04 -14.29
C TYR A 12 -22.00 9.53 -14.10
N VAL A 13 -21.15 10.19 -13.31
CA VAL A 13 -21.17 11.66 -13.16
C VAL A 13 -20.62 12.34 -14.42
N SER A 14 -19.63 11.71 -15.08
CA SER A 14 -19.07 12.17 -16.35
C SER A 14 -20.01 11.88 -17.52
N LYS A 15 -20.06 12.80 -18.49
CA LYS A 15 -20.82 12.64 -19.74
C LYS A 15 -19.98 12.05 -20.88
N SER A 16 -18.66 12.02 -20.75
CA SER A 16 -17.75 11.42 -21.73
C SER A 16 -17.93 9.90 -21.77
N ARG A 17 -17.73 9.31 -22.96
CA ARG A 17 -17.64 7.85 -23.09
C ARG A 17 -16.37 7.36 -22.40
N GLY A 18 -16.41 6.13 -21.88
CA GLY A 18 -15.22 5.48 -21.35
C GLY A 18 -14.11 5.34 -22.40
N ILE A 19 -12.88 5.21 -21.92
CA ILE A 19 -11.71 4.96 -22.78
C ILE A 19 -11.47 3.46 -23.03
N GLY A 20 -12.19 2.57 -22.34
CA GLY A 20 -11.94 1.13 -22.38
C GLY A 20 -10.63 0.74 -21.69
N GLY A 21 -9.97 -0.30 -22.21
CA GLY A 21 -8.69 -0.79 -21.72
C GLY A 21 -8.74 -1.64 -20.46
N ARG A 22 -7.55 -2.02 -19.98
CA ARG A 22 -7.33 -2.93 -18.85
C ARG A 22 -6.36 -2.34 -17.86
N ILE A 23 -6.65 -2.57 -16.57
CA ILE A 23 -5.77 -2.21 -15.45
C ILE A 23 -5.26 -3.48 -14.76
N LYS A 24 -4.18 -3.35 -13.98
CA LYS A 24 -3.58 -4.45 -13.22
C LYS A 24 -3.17 -5.64 -14.12
N VAL A 25 -2.70 -5.38 -15.34
CA VAL A 25 -2.16 -6.43 -16.22
C VAL A 25 -0.84 -6.93 -15.66
N PHE A 26 0.05 -6.02 -15.29
CA PHE A 26 1.25 -6.28 -14.50
C PHE A 26 1.19 -5.55 -13.15
N PRO A 27 1.89 -6.03 -12.10
CA PRO A 27 1.93 -5.33 -10.81
C PRO A 27 2.41 -3.88 -10.90
N GLU A 28 3.33 -3.61 -11.82
CA GLU A 28 3.91 -2.30 -12.09
C GLU A 28 2.89 -1.31 -12.69
N ASP A 29 1.78 -1.81 -13.23
CA ASP A 29 0.68 -1.00 -13.75
C ASP A 29 -0.22 -0.45 -12.65
N PHE A 30 -0.06 -0.90 -11.41
CA PHE A 30 -0.90 -0.50 -10.29
C PHE A 30 -0.04 -0.24 -9.05
N ILE A 31 0.42 1.00 -8.94
CA ILE A 31 1.26 1.46 -7.84
C ILE A 31 0.42 2.27 -6.87
N VAL A 32 0.51 1.92 -5.58
CA VAL A 32 -0.18 2.60 -4.48
C VAL A 32 0.85 3.02 -3.43
N GLU A 33 0.92 4.31 -3.12
CA GLU A 33 1.77 4.83 -2.05
C GLU A 33 0.91 5.47 -0.96
N GLU A 34 1.05 4.98 0.27
CA GLU A 34 0.37 5.55 1.43
C GLU A 34 0.91 6.95 1.76
N VAL A 35 -0.01 7.87 2.01
CA VAL A 35 0.29 9.23 2.45
C VAL A 35 -0.07 9.36 3.93
N ILE A 36 0.93 9.63 4.76
CA ILE A 36 0.78 9.78 6.21
C ILE A 36 1.02 11.23 6.66
N SER A 37 0.47 11.57 7.83
CA SER A 37 0.75 12.84 8.49
C SER A 37 2.18 12.86 9.06
N LYS A 38 2.84 14.02 9.02
CA LYS A 38 4.09 14.26 9.77
C LYS A 38 3.98 13.97 11.27
N SER A 39 2.76 13.97 11.82
CA SER A 39 2.50 13.62 13.23
C SER A 39 2.82 12.17 13.60
N VAL A 40 3.05 11.28 12.62
CA VAL A 40 3.52 9.91 12.83
C VAL A 40 4.91 9.90 13.46
N PHE A 41 5.79 10.82 13.05
CA PHE A 41 7.16 10.93 13.53
C PHE A 41 7.28 11.69 14.87
N LYS A 42 6.16 11.90 15.56
CA LYS A 42 6.14 12.43 16.93
C LYS A 42 6.07 11.26 17.91
N LYS A 43 6.76 11.41 19.05
CA LYS A 43 7.03 10.35 20.05
C LYS A 43 7.95 9.27 19.45
N GLN A 44 8.99 8.87 20.17
CA GLN A 44 10.05 8.00 19.62
C GLN A 44 10.05 6.61 20.26
N ASN A 45 8.88 6.02 20.41
CA ASN A 45 8.72 4.73 21.09
C ASN A 45 8.56 3.54 20.13
N CYS A 46 8.59 3.79 18.82
CA CYS A 46 8.51 2.76 17.79
C CYS A 46 9.46 3.09 16.63
N LEU A 47 9.91 2.05 15.93
CA LEU A 47 10.58 2.15 14.64
C LEU A 47 9.52 2.32 13.55
N ILE A 48 9.74 3.22 12.61
CA ILE A 48 8.87 3.41 11.45
C ILE A 48 9.60 2.91 10.20
N TYR A 49 8.93 2.05 9.45
CA TYR A 49 9.42 1.53 8.17
C TYR A 49 8.42 1.84 7.06
N ARG A 50 8.94 2.07 5.86
CA ARG A 50 8.17 1.87 4.63
C ARG A 50 8.25 0.40 4.28
N LEU A 51 7.09 -0.23 4.19
CA LEU A 51 6.90 -1.58 3.68
C LEU A 51 6.47 -1.47 2.21
N ILE A 52 7.38 -1.84 1.31
CA ILE A 52 7.11 -1.99 -0.11
C ILE A 52 6.88 -3.47 -0.39
N LYS A 53 5.76 -3.82 -1.01
CA LYS A 53 5.42 -5.21 -1.34
C LYS A 53 4.88 -5.31 -2.76
N ARG A 54 5.22 -6.39 -3.46
CA ARG A 54 4.68 -6.74 -4.80
C ARG A 54 3.85 -8.01 -4.69
N ASN A 55 2.57 -7.96 -5.08
CA ASN A 55 1.64 -9.11 -5.09
C ASN A 55 1.38 -9.81 -3.74
N TRP A 56 1.75 -9.20 -2.62
CA TRP A 56 1.51 -9.70 -1.27
C TRP A 56 0.24 -9.13 -0.65
N ASP A 57 -0.47 -9.95 0.12
CA ASP A 57 -1.48 -9.45 1.06
C ASP A 57 -0.82 -8.79 2.27
N THR A 58 -1.37 -7.67 2.74
CA THR A 58 -0.80 -6.91 3.87
C THR A 58 -0.69 -7.75 5.14
N MET A 59 -1.74 -8.50 5.52
CA MET A 59 -1.69 -9.26 6.77
C MET A 59 -0.75 -10.45 6.69
N VAL A 60 -0.64 -11.07 5.51
CA VAL A 60 0.29 -12.18 5.31
C VAL A 60 1.74 -11.69 5.44
N VAL A 61 2.13 -10.59 4.79
CA VAL A 61 3.50 -10.08 4.90
C VAL A 61 3.84 -9.60 6.31
N ILE A 62 2.89 -9.01 7.03
CA ILE A 62 3.09 -8.59 8.44
C ILE A 62 3.39 -9.80 9.33
N LYS A 63 2.65 -10.90 9.17
CA LYS A 63 2.90 -12.14 9.92
C LYS A 63 4.26 -12.75 9.57
N GLU A 64 4.65 -12.68 8.30
CA GLU A 64 5.92 -13.21 7.82
C GLU A 64 7.13 -12.42 8.33
N ILE A 65 7.02 -11.09 8.38
CA ILE A 65 8.01 -10.19 9.01
C ILE A 65 8.12 -10.53 10.50
N ALA A 66 6.99 -10.61 11.21
CA ALA A 66 6.96 -10.90 12.64
C ALA A 66 7.62 -12.25 12.96
N LYS A 67 7.32 -13.28 12.16
CA LYS A 67 7.92 -14.62 12.28
C LYS A 67 9.44 -14.59 12.13
N ARG A 68 9.96 -13.93 11.07
CA ARG A 68 11.42 -13.87 10.82
C ARG A 68 12.17 -13.03 11.84
N ALA A 69 11.53 -11.99 12.36
CA ALA A 69 12.13 -11.12 13.38
C ALA A 69 11.92 -11.62 14.82
N GLU A 70 11.23 -12.76 15.00
CA GLU A 70 10.91 -13.34 16.30
C GLU A 70 10.19 -12.36 17.25
N ILE A 71 9.21 -11.63 16.70
CA ILE A 71 8.36 -10.69 17.45
C ILE A 71 6.88 -11.03 17.30
N SER A 72 6.05 -10.45 18.16
CA SER A 72 4.60 -10.56 17.99
C SER A 72 4.14 -9.70 16.81
N TYR A 73 3.31 -10.25 15.94
CA TYR A 73 2.67 -9.44 14.87
C TYR A 73 1.82 -8.29 15.44
N ARG A 74 1.39 -8.37 16.71
CA ARG A 74 0.65 -7.31 17.41
C ARG A 74 1.50 -6.09 17.74
N ASP A 75 2.82 -6.25 17.70
CA ASP A 75 3.79 -5.17 17.87
C ASP A 75 3.97 -4.34 16.59
N ILE A 76 3.49 -4.88 15.45
CA ILE A 76 3.49 -4.20 14.16
C ILE A 76 2.13 -3.51 13.94
N GLY A 77 2.15 -2.18 14.01
CA GLY A 77 1.01 -1.33 13.68
C GLY A 77 1.04 -0.84 12.23
N PHE A 78 -0.12 -0.62 11.62
CA PHE A 78 -0.27 -0.07 10.27
C PHE A 78 -1.62 0.67 10.15
N ALA A 79 -1.75 1.57 9.16
CA ALA A 79 -2.92 2.45 9.04
C ALA A 79 -4.09 1.85 8.24
N GLY A 80 -3.84 0.85 7.41
CA GLY A 80 -4.87 0.11 6.68
C GLY A 80 -4.24 -0.95 5.79
N THR A 81 -5.06 -1.87 5.29
CA THR A 81 -4.64 -2.84 4.28
C THR A 81 -4.49 -2.15 2.92
N LYS A 82 -3.72 -2.77 2.03
CA LYS A 82 -3.56 -2.35 0.63
C LYS A 82 -3.87 -3.52 -0.29
N ASP A 83 -4.26 -3.23 -1.52
CA ASP A 83 -4.49 -4.24 -2.55
C ASP A 83 -3.35 -5.27 -2.59
N ARG A 84 -3.72 -6.54 -2.74
CA ARG A 84 -2.76 -7.60 -3.00
C ARG A 84 -2.09 -7.39 -4.35
N HIS A 85 -2.89 -7.15 -5.39
CA HIS A 85 -2.42 -7.08 -6.79
C HIS A 85 -1.88 -5.68 -7.11
N GLY A 86 -0.56 -5.60 -7.32
CA GLY A 86 0.14 -4.34 -7.56
C GLY A 86 1.45 -4.22 -6.77
N ILE A 87 2.08 -3.06 -6.88
CA ILE A 87 3.19 -2.64 -6.02
C ILE A 87 2.64 -1.62 -5.03
N THR A 88 2.72 -1.93 -3.74
CA THR A 88 2.16 -1.06 -2.71
C THR A 88 3.22 -0.68 -1.70
N THR A 89 3.30 0.60 -1.37
CA THR A 89 4.10 1.15 -0.28
C THR A 89 3.17 1.61 0.83
N GLN A 90 3.37 1.10 2.05
CA GLN A 90 2.67 1.57 3.25
C GLN A 90 3.63 1.76 4.40
N TYR A 91 3.24 2.52 5.42
CA TYR A 91 4.01 2.66 6.63
C TYR A 91 3.60 1.62 7.66
N ILE A 92 4.60 1.07 8.35
CA ILE A 92 4.42 0.20 9.50
C ILE A 92 5.20 0.77 10.69
N SER A 93 4.66 0.62 11.88
CA SER A 93 5.35 0.92 13.14
C SER A 93 5.65 -0.37 13.87
N ILE A 94 6.87 -0.54 14.36
CA ILE A 94 7.27 -1.70 15.15
C ILE A 94 7.71 -1.21 16.52
N CYS A 95 6.95 -1.56 17.54
CA CYS A 95 7.14 -1.05 18.90
C CYS A 95 7.60 -2.19 19.81
N GLY A 96 8.51 -1.91 20.75
CA GLY A 96 9.00 -2.92 21.68
C GLY A 96 9.86 -2.28 22.76
N GLY A 97 10.47 -3.11 23.61
CA GLY A 97 11.39 -2.64 24.65
C GLY A 97 12.65 -2.03 24.06
N ASN A 98 13.66 -2.85 23.77
CA ASN A 98 14.91 -2.36 23.21
C ASN A 98 14.78 -2.09 21.70
N LEU A 99 14.58 -0.82 21.33
CA LEU A 99 14.44 -0.42 19.93
C LEU A 99 15.68 -0.68 19.07
N LYS A 100 16.88 -0.69 19.66
CA LYS A 100 18.12 -0.96 18.92
C LYS A 100 18.17 -2.42 18.49
N GLU A 101 17.98 -3.34 19.43
CA GLU A 101 17.92 -4.78 19.16
C GLU A 101 16.78 -5.13 18.19
N LEU A 102 15.61 -4.50 18.38
CA LEU A 102 14.48 -4.66 17.48
C LEU A 102 14.81 -4.20 16.06
N LYS A 103 15.56 -3.11 15.91
CA LYS A 103 15.98 -2.61 14.60
C LYS A 103 16.91 -3.62 13.93
N GLU A 104 17.90 -4.14 14.65
CA GLU A 104 18.83 -5.15 14.15
C GLU A 104 18.11 -6.42 13.68
N LYS A 105 17.08 -6.87 14.41
CA LYS A 105 16.23 -8.01 14.00
C LYS A 105 15.46 -7.72 12.71
N ILE A 106 14.83 -6.55 12.61
CA ILE A 106 14.01 -6.18 11.45
C ILE A 106 14.85 -5.94 10.21
N ASP A 107 16.02 -5.30 10.33
CA ASP A 107 16.92 -5.02 9.20
C ASP A 107 17.47 -6.30 8.55
N ARG A 108 17.48 -7.43 9.28
CA ARG A 108 17.91 -8.75 8.78
C ARG A 108 16.79 -9.55 8.11
N VAL A 109 15.55 -9.04 8.10
CA VAL A 109 14.41 -9.75 7.51
C VAL A 109 14.49 -9.69 5.98
N GLU A 110 14.68 -10.85 5.36
CA GLU A 110 14.64 -11.00 3.90
C GLU A 110 13.41 -11.82 3.47
N ILE A 111 12.60 -11.23 2.59
CA ILE A 111 11.39 -11.83 2.02
C ILE A 111 11.34 -11.43 0.54
N SER A 112 11.17 -12.41 -0.36
CA SER A 112 11.02 -12.15 -1.81
C SER A 112 9.87 -11.18 -2.06
N ASP A 113 10.07 -10.25 -3.01
CA ASP A 113 9.08 -9.24 -3.41
C ASP A 113 8.66 -8.27 -2.28
N VAL A 114 9.44 -8.17 -1.21
CA VAL A 114 9.21 -7.29 -0.06
C VAL A 114 10.47 -6.51 0.27
N LYS A 115 10.32 -5.22 0.53
CA LYS A 115 11.39 -4.35 1.00
C LYS A 115 10.93 -3.56 2.22
N LEU A 116 11.79 -3.50 3.23
CA LEU A 116 11.63 -2.68 4.42
C LEU A 116 12.66 -1.56 4.38
N GLU A 117 12.21 -0.31 4.45
CA GLU A 117 13.08 0.86 4.51
C GLU A 117 12.85 1.60 5.83
N PHE A 118 13.86 1.68 6.68
CA PHE A 118 13.77 2.46 7.92
C PHE A 118 13.69 3.95 7.59
N VAL A 119 12.71 4.64 8.15
CA VAL A 119 12.46 6.08 7.89
C VAL A 119 12.47 6.94 9.14
N GLY A 120 12.72 6.35 10.31
CA GLY A 120 12.89 7.06 11.57
C GLY A 120 12.07 6.49 12.71
N TYR A 121 11.96 7.26 13.78
CA TYR A 121 11.23 6.90 14.99
C TYR A 121 9.88 7.63 15.02
N GLY A 122 8.88 7.00 15.65
CA GLY A 122 7.53 7.53 15.67
C GLY A 122 6.61 6.85 16.70
N LYS A 123 5.34 7.25 16.67
CA LYS A 123 4.27 6.62 17.45
C LYS A 123 3.79 5.33 16.79
N LYS A 124 3.14 4.47 17.57
CA LYS A 124 2.41 3.30 17.06
C LYS A 124 1.33 3.73 16.07
N LEU A 125 1.37 3.18 14.86
CA LEU A 125 0.33 3.34 13.84
C LEU A 125 -0.90 2.51 14.20
N LYS A 126 -2.08 3.08 13.95
CA LYS A 126 -3.39 2.46 14.17
C LYS A 126 -4.22 2.56 12.89
N LEU A 127 -5.19 1.68 12.73
CA LEU A 127 -6.15 1.75 11.63
C LEU A 127 -6.76 3.16 11.52
N GLY A 128 -6.84 3.68 10.29
CA GLY A 128 -7.30 5.04 9.99
C GLY A 128 -6.24 6.14 10.13
N SER A 129 -5.00 5.83 10.50
CA SER A 129 -3.92 6.84 10.68
C SER A 129 -3.24 7.31 9.38
N LEU A 130 -3.94 7.24 8.24
CA LEU A 130 -3.45 7.72 6.94
C LEU A 130 -4.28 8.92 6.46
N TRP A 131 -3.69 9.77 5.63
CA TRP A 131 -4.41 10.85 4.94
C TRP A 131 -5.08 10.34 3.65
N GLY A 132 -4.45 9.37 3.00
CA GLY A 132 -4.94 8.82 1.74
C GLY A 132 -3.86 8.02 1.04
N ASN A 133 -4.06 7.80 -0.25
CA ASN A 133 -3.15 7.04 -1.09
C ASN A 133 -2.88 7.82 -2.38
N ARG A 134 -1.63 7.82 -2.83
CA ARG A 134 -1.26 8.26 -4.17
C ARG A 134 -1.28 7.04 -5.08
N PHE A 135 -2.09 7.12 -6.13
CA PHE A 135 -2.19 6.07 -7.14
C PHE A 135 -1.42 6.48 -8.38
N LYS A 136 -0.67 5.53 -8.95
CA LYS A 136 -0.17 5.59 -10.31
C LYS A 136 -0.64 4.33 -11.03
N ILE A 137 -1.58 4.51 -11.97
CA ILE A 137 -2.24 3.42 -12.67
C ILE A 137 -1.96 3.57 -14.16
N LEU A 138 -1.50 2.49 -14.80
CA LEU A 138 -1.39 2.39 -16.25
C LEU A 138 -2.59 1.62 -16.80
N VAL A 139 -3.32 2.26 -17.71
CA VAL A 139 -4.39 1.61 -18.49
C VAL A 139 -3.78 1.14 -19.81
N ARG A 140 -3.82 -0.17 -20.05
CA ARG A 140 -3.31 -0.82 -21.27
C ARG A 140 -4.44 -1.16 -22.22
N GLU A 141 -4.10 -1.52 -23.45
CA GLU A 141 -5.06 -2.03 -24.45
C GLU A 141 -6.21 -1.03 -24.70
N VAL A 142 -5.86 0.25 -24.81
CA VAL A 142 -6.83 1.32 -25.10
C VAL A 142 -7.02 1.41 -26.61
N ASP A 143 -8.23 1.18 -27.10
CA ASP A 143 -8.57 1.08 -28.53
C ASP A 143 -8.76 2.44 -29.24
N ILE A 144 -8.35 3.53 -28.59
CA ILE A 144 -8.46 4.90 -29.10
C ILE A 144 -7.11 5.60 -29.00
N SER A 145 -6.94 6.70 -29.74
CA SER A 145 -5.71 7.48 -29.66
C SER A 145 -5.50 8.05 -28.24
N VAL A 146 -4.23 8.24 -27.85
CA VAL A 146 -3.87 8.83 -26.56
C VAL A 146 -4.51 10.22 -26.40
N GLU A 147 -4.58 11.01 -27.46
CA GLU A 147 -5.19 12.33 -27.43
C GLU A 147 -6.69 12.26 -27.13
N GLU A 148 -7.41 11.33 -27.76
CA GLU A 148 -8.84 11.12 -27.51
C GLU A 148 -9.08 10.57 -26.10
N ALA A 149 -8.22 9.66 -25.62
CA ALA A 149 -8.30 9.16 -24.25
C ALA A 149 -8.14 10.30 -23.24
N LEU A 150 -7.15 11.17 -23.42
CA LEU A 150 -6.92 12.33 -22.56
C LEU A 150 -8.08 13.33 -22.58
N LYS A 151 -8.73 13.54 -23.74
CA LYS A 151 -9.93 14.38 -23.85
C LYS A 151 -11.11 13.82 -23.05
N ARG A 152 -11.25 12.49 -22.96
CA ARG A 152 -12.34 11.83 -22.24
C ARG A 152 -12.13 11.76 -20.72
N THR A 153 -10.89 11.84 -20.25
CA THR A 153 -10.52 11.67 -18.83
C THR A 153 -10.24 12.98 -18.08
N ARG A 154 -10.29 14.13 -18.76
CA ARG A 154 -10.23 15.45 -18.13
C ARG A 154 -11.62 15.89 -17.69
#